data_AF-A0A6P0JTG0-F1
#
_entry.id   AF-A0A6P0JTG0-F1
#
_cell.length_a   1.000
_cell.length_b   1.000
_cell.length_c   1.000
_cell.angle_alpha   90.00
_cell.angle_beta   90.00
_cell.angle_gamma   90.00
#
_symmetry.space_group_name_H-M   'P 1'
#
loop_
_entity.id
_entity.type
_entity.pdbx_description
1 polymer ?
#
loop_
_entity_poly.entity_id
_entity_poly.type
_entity_poly.pdbx_seq_one_letter_code
_entity_poly.pdbx_strand_id
1 'polypeptide(L)'
;MNESPQPPFNSENSENVSSSNFSWRLRTIRENLRGINREIDTTQVEQKTPVQSFQEEAKLREEIAALVVLLPRIEKLLIKLEYDPLSRSLRFLRLSSKQIELRVLFEYIEIAIEVLSDKQPSIGVARKIRIDIERTVNRYEHPVLGLFINRFMDIYRSESEPLKVVSGLAFTSVIAAMFFFGSLVGLARNQETELDQKIASIQNQLEEIENQLNESNIFITEEGKVVSGVQQNNNENIFGNVVGATIQSQDLRDLVEQFRNETRQLASLQAIRTQKQQDNSLLFLIILVVSSGTLGSVISILIRISDFEKRDSSDPLVPIFTGAFKPIIGSSFGLLVFALFNSGIISLQLLPSENTRGQEFFFSSLAFVIGFSERLAKDVIKRTESTLLGYDSSPSSEQQVTHSQEVIEVQSDKKNN
;
A
#
# COMPACT_ATOMS: atom_id res chain seq x y z
N MET A 1 78.10 -23.24 -26.35
CA MET A 1 77.18 -22.08 -26.36
C MET A 1 76.27 -22.25 -25.15
N ASN A 2 76.51 -21.47 -24.10
CA ASN A 2 75.73 -21.51 -22.86
C ASN A 2 74.53 -20.57 -23.00
N GLU A 3 73.33 -21.14 -23.03
CA GLU A 3 72.09 -20.37 -22.86
C GLU A 3 71.95 -19.98 -21.39
N SER A 4 71.88 -18.68 -21.14
CA SER A 4 71.59 -18.13 -19.81
C SER A 4 70.08 -18.24 -19.53
N PRO A 5 69.67 -18.68 -18.32
CA PRO A 5 68.26 -18.77 -17.98
C PRO A 5 67.66 -17.36 -17.79
N GLN A 6 66.54 -17.09 -18.45
CA GLN A 6 65.77 -15.87 -18.19
C GLN A 6 65.17 -15.91 -16.78
N PRO A 7 65.15 -14.77 -16.05
CA PRO A 7 64.54 -14.70 -14.73
C PRO A 7 63.02 -14.84 -14.82
N PRO A 8 62.38 -15.42 -13.78
CA PRO A 8 60.93 -15.56 -13.74
C PRO A 8 60.25 -14.19 -13.72
N PHE A 9 59.24 -14.02 -14.59
CA PHE A 9 58.35 -12.86 -14.59
C PHE A 9 57.56 -12.84 -13.28
N ASN A 10 57.88 -11.90 -12.41
CA ASN A 10 57.20 -11.69 -11.13
C ASN A 10 55.86 -10.98 -11.38
N SER A 11 54.75 -11.73 -11.37
CA SER A 11 53.38 -11.23 -11.58
C SER A 11 52.71 -10.67 -10.31
N GLU A 12 53.42 -10.58 -9.17
CA GLU A 12 52.84 -10.17 -7.88
C GLU A 12 52.81 -8.65 -7.61
N ASN A 13 53.30 -7.81 -8.53
CA ASN A 13 53.43 -6.36 -8.29
C ASN A 13 52.32 -5.48 -8.90
N SER A 14 51.28 -6.04 -9.52
CA SER A 14 50.19 -5.22 -10.12
C SER A 14 49.05 -4.88 -9.16
N GLU A 15 48.89 -5.57 -8.03
CA GLU A 15 47.76 -5.34 -7.12
C GLU A 15 48.01 -4.24 -6.07
N ASN A 16 49.26 -4.02 -5.62
CA ASN A 16 49.58 -3.01 -4.60
C ASN A 16 49.64 -1.56 -5.11
N VAL A 17 49.61 -1.34 -6.43
CA VAL A 17 49.63 0.01 -7.05
C VAL A 17 48.24 0.66 -7.04
N SER A 18 47.20 -0.06 -6.63
CA SER A 18 45.81 0.40 -6.75
C SER A 18 45.34 1.33 -5.62
N SER A 19 45.63 1.00 -4.35
CA SER A 19 45.04 1.71 -3.20
C SER A 19 45.74 3.04 -2.88
N SER A 20 47.05 3.12 -3.07
CA SER A 20 47.84 4.34 -2.85
C SER A 20 47.49 5.43 -3.87
N ASN A 21 47.47 5.09 -5.17
CA ASN A 21 47.06 5.98 -6.25
C ASN A 21 45.64 6.51 -6.06
N PHE A 22 44.76 5.67 -5.54
CA PHE A 22 43.38 6.01 -5.25
C PHE A 22 43.27 7.08 -4.15
N SER A 23 43.94 6.87 -3.01
CA SER A 23 43.96 7.84 -1.91
C SER A 23 44.53 9.20 -2.30
N TRP A 24 45.50 9.20 -3.21
CA TRP A 24 46.10 10.41 -3.75
C TRP A 24 45.12 11.18 -4.65
N ARG A 25 44.44 10.51 -5.60
CA ARG A 25 43.44 11.15 -6.47
C ARG A 25 42.31 11.79 -5.66
N LEU A 26 41.81 11.09 -4.64
CA LEU A 26 40.81 11.63 -3.71
C LEU A 26 41.26 12.92 -3.02
N ARG A 27 42.52 12.95 -2.58
CA ARG A 27 43.09 14.16 -1.95
C ARG A 27 43.16 15.31 -2.95
N THR A 28 43.62 15.06 -4.17
CA THR A 28 43.68 16.07 -5.24
C THR A 28 42.30 16.64 -5.56
N ILE A 29 41.29 15.79 -5.76
CA ILE A 29 39.90 16.20 -6.02
C ILE A 29 39.38 17.08 -4.88
N ARG A 30 39.63 16.69 -3.62
CA ARG A 30 39.18 17.45 -2.44
C ARG A 30 39.85 18.82 -2.36
N GLU A 31 41.14 18.91 -2.65
CA GLU A 31 41.85 20.20 -2.65
C GLU A 31 41.39 21.10 -3.79
N ASN A 32 41.11 20.56 -4.98
CA ASN A 32 40.53 21.33 -6.10
C ASN A 32 39.16 21.92 -5.73
N LEU A 33 38.27 21.10 -5.14
CA LEU A 33 36.95 21.56 -4.67
C LEU A 33 37.06 22.66 -3.60
N ARG A 34 38.04 22.56 -2.69
CA ARG A 34 38.34 23.61 -1.71
C ARG A 34 38.87 24.87 -2.35
N GLY A 35 39.69 24.74 -3.39
CA GLY A 35 40.21 25.87 -4.18
C GLY A 35 39.08 26.69 -4.80
N ILE A 36 38.16 26.02 -5.49
CA ILE A 36 36.98 26.66 -6.12
C ILE A 36 36.15 27.38 -5.06
N ASN A 37 35.88 26.74 -3.91
CA ASN A 37 35.09 27.38 -2.85
C ASN A 37 35.76 28.65 -2.28
N ARG A 38 37.09 28.69 -2.17
CA ARG A 38 37.83 29.89 -1.74
C ARG A 38 37.83 31.00 -2.78
N GLU A 39 37.90 30.65 -4.06
CA GLU A 39 37.83 31.61 -5.17
C GLU A 39 36.46 32.31 -5.22
N ILE A 40 35.38 31.55 -4.97
CA ILE A 40 34.03 32.09 -4.81
C ILE A 40 33.98 33.07 -3.63
N ASP A 41 34.54 32.72 -2.46
CA ASP A 41 34.58 33.61 -1.29
C ASP A 41 35.35 34.91 -1.56
N THR A 42 36.42 34.85 -2.36
CA THR A 42 37.26 36.03 -2.68
C THR A 42 36.55 36.98 -3.66
N THR A 43 35.84 36.42 -4.64
CA THR A 43 35.09 37.18 -5.66
C THR A 43 33.93 37.99 -5.04
N GLN A 44 33.32 37.50 -3.96
CA GLN A 44 32.26 38.21 -3.23
C GLN A 44 32.71 39.52 -2.57
N VAL A 45 33.99 39.63 -2.21
CA VAL A 45 34.51 40.82 -1.51
C VAL A 45 34.71 41.99 -2.48
N GLU A 46 34.96 41.72 -3.76
CA GLU A 46 35.30 42.74 -4.76
C GLU A 46 34.09 43.23 -5.58
N GLN A 47 33.03 42.44 -5.72
CA GLN A 47 31.90 42.76 -6.59
C GLN A 47 30.59 43.04 -5.83
N LYS A 48 30.26 44.32 -5.63
CA LYS A 48 28.95 44.82 -5.16
C LYS A 48 27.88 44.76 -6.27
N THR A 49 27.55 43.56 -6.75
CA THR A 49 26.57 43.34 -7.83
C THR A 49 25.36 42.50 -7.34
N PRO A 50 24.25 42.37 -8.12
CA PRO A 50 22.87 42.34 -7.61
C PRO A 50 22.43 40.96 -7.13
N VAL A 51 21.26 40.90 -6.49
CA VAL A 51 20.60 39.70 -5.89
C VAL A 51 20.65 38.41 -6.73
N GLN A 52 20.73 38.47 -8.07
CA GLN A 52 20.81 37.29 -8.94
C GLN A 52 22.16 36.54 -8.85
N SER A 53 23.29 37.23 -8.68
CA SER A 53 24.60 36.58 -8.56
C SER A 53 24.70 35.73 -7.28
N PHE A 54 24.05 36.21 -6.21
CA PHE A 54 23.99 35.48 -4.94
C PHE A 54 23.26 34.14 -5.06
N GLN A 55 22.19 34.06 -5.87
CA GLN A 55 21.45 32.81 -6.07
C GLN A 55 22.24 31.79 -6.90
N GLU A 56 22.99 32.24 -7.92
CA GLU A 56 23.83 31.37 -8.73
C GLU A 56 25.03 30.83 -7.92
N GLU A 57 25.65 31.67 -7.11
CA GLU A 57 26.71 31.27 -6.20
C GLU A 57 26.22 30.28 -5.13
N ALA A 58 25.03 30.49 -4.57
CA ALA A 58 24.43 29.55 -3.63
C ALA A 58 24.21 28.17 -4.28
N LYS A 59 23.68 28.14 -5.51
CA LYS A 59 23.51 26.90 -6.29
C LYS A 59 24.84 26.22 -6.60
N LEU A 60 25.88 27.00 -6.90
CA LEU A 60 27.23 26.50 -7.16
C LEU A 60 27.83 25.85 -5.91
N ARG A 61 27.75 26.51 -4.76
CA ARG A 61 28.20 25.98 -3.46
C ARG A 61 27.45 24.70 -3.08
N GLU A 62 26.14 24.67 -3.29
CA GLU A 62 25.31 23.48 -3.06
C GLU A 62 25.77 22.30 -3.92
N GLU A 63 26.05 22.54 -5.21
CA GLU A 63 26.49 21.50 -6.14
C GLU A 63 27.89 20.97 -5.78
N ILE A 64 28.82 21.86 -5.41
CA ILE A 64 30.15 21.50 -4.89
C ILE A 64 30.03 20.63 -3.64
N ALA A 65 29.22 21.04 -2.66
CA ALA A 65 29.02 20.29 -1.43
C ALA A 65 28.45 18.90 -1.71
N ALA A 66 27.48 18.79 -2.62
CA ALA A 66 26.88 17.52 -3.02
C ALA A 66 27.92 16.57 -3.65
N LEU A 67 28.80 17.07 -4.54
CA LEU A 67 29.91 16.27 -5.10
C LEU A 67 30.91 15.81 -4.03
N VAL A 68 31.27 16.68 -3.07
CA VAL A 68 32.17 16.32 -1.95
C VAL A 68 31.62 15.16 -1.14
N VAL A 69 30.29 15.12 -0.89
CA VAL A 69 29.63 14.06 -0.12
C VAL A 69 29.66 12.70 -0.82
N LEU A 70 29.78 12.66 -2.15
CA LEU A 70 29.85 11.39 -2.91
C LEU A 70 31.20 10.71 -2.81
N LEU A 71 32.29 11.46 -2.68
CA LEU A 71 33.65 10.92 -2.58
C LEU A 71 33.81 9.86 -1.46
N PRO A 72 33.46 10.13 -0.18
CA PRO A 72 33.59 9.13 0.88
C PRO A 72 32.64 7.93 0.67
N ARG A 73 31.51 8.11 0.00
CA ARG A 73 30.57 7.02 -0.30
C ARG A 73 31.16 6.05 -1.33
N ILE A 74 31.75 6.58 -2.40
CA ILE A 74 32.41 5.76 -3.44
C ILE A 74 33.63 5.05 -2.84
N GLU A 75 34.44 5.73 -2.03
CA GLU A 75 35.58 5.14 -1.32
C GLU A 75 35.15 3.96 -0.44
N LYS A 76 34.10 4.15 0.38
CA LYS A 76 33.55 3.08 1.23
C LYS A 76 33.07 1.88 0.40
N LEU A 77 32.44 2.11 -0.76
CA LEU A 77 31.99 1.04 -1.65
C LEU A 77 33.16 0.27 -2.26
N LEU A 78 34.22 0.96 -2.69
CA LEU A 78 35.42 0.33 -3.23
C LEU A 78 36.11 -0.56 -2.19
N ILE A 79 36.30 -0.04 -0.97
CA ILE A 79 36.85 -0.82 0.14
C ILE A 79 35.96 -2.04 0.43
N LYS A 80 34.64 -1.86 0.50
CA LYS A 80 33.72 -2.98 0.74
C LYS A 80 33.84 -4.08 -0.33
N LEU A 81 33.99 -3.68 -1.61
CA LEU A 81 34.17 -4.62 -2.72
C LEU A 81 35.53 -5.33 -2.70
N GLU A 82 36.57 -4.68 -2.18
CA GLU A 82 37.91 -5.26 -2.04
C GLU A 82 37.97 -6.32 -0.90
N TYR A 83 37.27 -6.07 0.22
CA TYR A 83 37.37 -6.88 1.43
C TYR A 83 36.29 -7.96 1.62
N ASP A 84 35.24 -8.03 0.80
CA ASP A 84 34.11 -8.96 1.01
C ASP A 84 34.52 -10.45 0.83
N PRO A 85 34.62 -11.28 1.90
CA PRO A 85 35.17 -12.64 1.84
C PRO A 85 34.30 -13.62 1.05
N LEU A 86 32.99 -13.40 0.97
CA LEU A 86 32.06 -14.28 0.25
C LEU A 86 32.25 -14.23 -1.27
N SER A 87 32.82 -13.13 -1.77
CA SER A 87 33.08 -12.99 -3.20
C SER A 87 34.30 -13.79 -3.68
N ARG A 88 35.16 -14.34 -2.81
CA ARG A 88 36.46 -14.99 -3.14
C ARG A 88 36.30 -16.26 -3.98
N SER A 89 35.16 -16.92 -3.86
CA SER A 89 34.85 -18.18 -4.55
C SER A 89 34.21 -17.99 -5.93
N LEU A 90 33.55 -16.86 -6.22
CA LEU A 90 32.82 -16.60 -7.47
C LEU A 90 33.50 -15.50 -8.33
N ARG A 91 34.80 -15.24 -8.10
CA ARG A 91 35.40 -13.89 -8.19
C ARG A 91 35.91 -13.42 -9.55
N PHE A 92 36.35 -14.30 -10.46
CA PHE A 92 37.22 -13.83 -11.54
C PHE A 92 36.52 -13.02 -12.66
N LEU A 93 35.23 -13.28 -12.94
CA LEU A 93 34.59 -12.72 -14.15
C LEU A 93 33.68 -11.51 -13.91
N ARG A 94 33.20 -11.25 -12.68
CA ARG A 94 32.21 -10.16 -12.40
C ARG A 94 32.72 -9.03 -11.51
N LEU A 95 33.76 -9.23 -10.70
CA LEU A 95 34.22 -8.18 -9.77
C LEU A 95 35.07 -7.10 -10.46
N SER A 96 35.87 -7.48 -11.46
CA SER A 96 36.67 -6.51 -12.22
C SER A 96 35.78 -5.42 -12.84
N SER A 97 34.66 -5.80 -13.45
CA SER A 97 33.73 -4.86 -14.08
C SER A 97 33.13 -3.85 -13.08
N LYS A 98 32.77 -4.27 -11.86
CA LYS A 98 32.19 -3.37 -10.83
C LYS A 98 33.20 -2.39 -10.27
N GLN A 99 34.43 -2.85 -10.02
CA GLN A 99 35.51 -1.99 -9.55
C GLN A 99 35.90 -0.97 -10.63
N ILE A 100 35.92 -1.39 -11.90
CA ILE A 100 36.16 -0.49 -13.04
C ILE A 100 35.05 0.57 -13.09
N GLU A 101 33.77 0.18 -13.01
CA GLU A 101 32.65 1.14 -13.05
C GLU A 101 32.73 2.17 -11.91
N LEU A 102 33.03 1.76 -10.68
CA LEU A 102 33.21 2.68 -9.55
C LEU A 102 34.45 3.58 -9.69
N ARG A 103 35.52 3.11 -10.35
CA ARG A 103 36.69 3.96 -10.64
C ARG A 103 36.38 5.02 -11.68
N VAL A 104 35.60 4.69 -12.71
CA VAL A 104 35.16 5.65 -13.74
C VAL A 104 34.33 6.78 -13.11
N LEU A 105 33.64 6.55 -11.99
CA LEU A 105 32.93 7.63 -11.29
C LEU A 105 33.85 8.77 -10.83
N PHE A 106 35.13 8.51 -10.56
CA PHE A 106 36.08 9.59 -10.22
C PHE A 106 36.39 10.49 -11.40
N GLU A 107 36.50 9.91 -12.60
CA GLU A 107 36.68 10.67 -13.84
C GLU A 107 35.45 11.56 -14.08
N TYR A 108 34.25 11.05 -13.80
CA TYR A 108 33.03 11.87 -13.85
C TYR A 108 33.01 12.99 -12.81
N ILE A 109 33.50 12.75 -11.59
CA ILE A 109 33.63 13.83 -10.59
C ILE A 109 34.65 14.87 -11.06
N GLU A 110 35.81 14.45 -11.58
CA GLU A 110 36.83 15.34 -12.12
C GLU A 110 36.27 16.21 -13.26
N ILE A 111 35.52 15.61 -14.20
CA ILE A 111 34.83 16.35 -15.28
C ILE A 111 33.80 17.33 -14.70
N ALA A 112 33.01 16.92 -13.71
CA ALA A 112 32.04 17.83 -13.08
C ALA A 112 32.73 19.03 -12.42
N ILE A 113 33.89 18.82 -11.80
CA ILE A 113 34.70 19.88 -11.17
C ILE A 113 35.27 20.82 -12.22
N GLU A 114 35.79 20.29 -13.31
CA GLU A 114 36.31 21.08 -14.43
C GLU A 114 35.22 21.99 -15.01
N VAL A 115 34.02 21.45 -15.23
CA VAL A 115 32.84 22.22 -15.67
C VAL A 115 32.43 23.31 -14.67
N LEU A 116 32.60 23.07 -13.37
CA LEU A 116 32.32 24.07 -12.33
C LEU A 116 33.44 25.11 -12.14
N SER A 117 34.66 24.82 -12.61
CA SER A 117 35.83 25.70 -12.51
C SER A 117 36.01 26.61 -13.73
N ASP A 118 35.25 26.39 -14.79
CA ASP A 118 35.33 27.21 -16.00
C ASP A 118 34.85 28.65 -15.74
N LYS A 119 35.30 29.59 -16.57
CA LYS A 119 34.94 31.02 -16.48
C LYS A 119 33.43 31.26 -16.55
N GLN A 120 32.69 30.33 -17.15
CA GLN A 120 31.22 30.33 -17.18
C GLN A 120 30.73 28.95 -16.70
N PRO A 121 30.54 28.74 -15.39
CA PRO A 121 30.26 27.43 -14.84
C PRO A 121 28.89 26.91 -15.29
N SER A 122 28.87 25.73 -15.92
CA SER A 122 27.62 25.08 -16.33
C SER A 122 27.06 24.19 -15.21
N ILE A 123 26.39 24.82 -14.24
CA ILE A 123 25.80 24.15 -13.07
C ILE A 123 24.86 23.00 -13.50
N GLY A 124 24.10 23.18 -14.59
CA GLY A 124 23.19 22.16 -15.10
C GLY A 124 23.90 20.89 -15.57
N VAL A 125 25.06 21.02 -16.22
CA VAL A 125 25.87 19.88 -16.68
C VAL A 125 26.49 19.16 -15.49
N ALA A 126 27.11 19.89 -14.57
CA ALA A 126 27.69 19.33 -13.36
C ALA A 126 26.64 18.58 -12.52
N ARG A 127 25.45 19.15 -12.37
CA ARG A 127 24.31 18.51 -11.68
C ARG A 127 23.88 17.22 -12.34
N LYS A 128 23.81 17.19 -13.68
CA LYS A 128 23.46 15.96 -14.41
C LYS A 128 24.49 14.86 -14.15
N ILE A 129 25.78 15.21 -14.21
CA ILE A 129 26.88 14.28 -13.91
C ILE A 129 26.77 13.77 -12.47
N ARG A 130 26.53 14.66 -11.50
CA ARG A 130 26.32 14.28 -10.08
C ARG A 130 25.17 13.28 -9.94
N ILE A 131 24.02 13.55 -10.57
CA ILE A 131 22.85 12.66 -10.50
C ILE A 131 23.18 11.26 -11.04
N ASP A 132 23.92 11.17 -12.14
CA ASP A 132 24.32 9.89 -12.71
C ASP A 132 25.31 9.13 -11.80
N ILE A 133 26.25 9.84 -11.17
CA ILE A 133 27.14 9.26 -10.15
C ILE A 133 26.32 8.73 -8.98
N GLU A 134 25.38 9.51 -8.44
CA GLU A 134 24.51 9.10 -7.33
C GLU A 134 23.68 7.87 -7.65
N ARG A 135 23.13 7.78 -8.88
CA ARG A 135 22.36 6.61 -9.32
C ARG A 135 23.22 5.35 -9.28
N THR A 136 24.47 5.45 -9.70
CA THR A 136 25.42 4.33 -9.67
C THR A 136 25.79 3.97 -8.23
N VAL A 137 26.12 4.97 -7.41
CA VAL A 137 26.44 4.77 -5.97
C VAL A 137 25.28 4.10 -5.23
N ASN A 138 24.05 4.60 -5.36
CA ASN A 138 22.87 4.03 -4.71
C ASN A 138 22.60 2.57 -5.13
N ARG A 139 22.86 2.23 -6.40
CA ARG A 139 22.73 0.86 -6.92
C ARG A 139 23.69 -0.10 -6.22
N TYR A 140 24.89 0.38 -5.88
CA TYR A 140 25.91 -0.40 -5.20
C TYR A 140 25.74 -0.42 -3.67
N GLU A 141 25.27 0.66 -3.05
CA GLU A 141 24.95 0.71 -1.63
C GLU A 141 23.75 -0.17 -1.27
N HIS A 142 22.73 -0.18 -2.14
CA HIS A 142 21.48 -0.91 -1.94
C HIS A 142 21.20 -1.85 -3.12
N PRO A 143 21.76 -3.07 -3.13
CA PRO A 143 21.64 -3.97 -4.29
C PRO A 143 20.20 -4.37 -4.62
N VAL A 144 19.32 -4.44 -3.62
CA VAL A 144 17.90 -4.78 -3.80
C VAL A 144 17.04 -3.53 -4.04
N LEU A 145 17.25 -2.48 -3.24
CA LEU A 145 16.39 -1.29 -3.26
C LEU A 145 16.90 -0.16 -4.16
N GLY A 146 18.12 -0.24 -4.69
CA GLY A 146 18.77 0.84 -5.41
C GLY A 146 18.01 1.30 -6.65
N LEU A 147 17.34 0.38 -7.35
CA LEU A 147 16.48 0.73 -8.49
C LEU A 147 15.28 1.58 -8.05
N PHE A 148 14.64 1.21 -6.93
CA PHE A 148 13.52 1.96 -6.36
C PHE A 148 13.96 3.32 -5.82
N ILE A 149 15.09 3.35 -5.10
CA ILE A 149 15.68 4.60 -4.57
C ILE A 149 16.00 5.55 -5.72
N ASN A 150 16.63 5.07 -6.79
CA ASN A 150 16.97 5.90 -7.94
C ASN A 150 15.72 6.45 -8.62
N ARG A 151 14.71 5.60 -8.85
CA ARG A 151 13.43 6.04 -9.43
C ARG A 151 12.76 7.10 -8.56
N PHE A 152 12.76 6.90 -7.24
CA PHE A 152 12.21 7.87 -6.29
C PHE A 152 12.99 9.19 -6.30
N MET A 153 14.32 9.14 -6.32
CA MET A 153 15.16 10.34 -6.39
C MET A 153 14.96 11.11 -7.70
N ASP A 154 14.76 10.42 -8.82
CA ASP A 154 14.44 11.04 -10.11
C ASP A 154 13.12 11.82 -10.04
N ILE A 155 12.10 11.23 -9.40
CA ILE A 155 10.81 11.88 -9.16
C ILE A 155 10.96 13.06 -8.22
N TYR A 156 11.67 12.88 -7.10
CA TYR A 156 11.91 13.92 -6.09
C TYR A 156 12.57 15.16 -6.70
N ARG A 157 13.54 14.95 -7.60
CA ARG A 157 14.30 16.00 -8.28
C ARG A 157 13.61 16.59 -9.49
N SER A 158 12.51 16.00 -9.95
CA SER A 158 11.78 16.53 -11.10
C SER A 158 11.20 17.91 -10.78
N GLU A 159 11.19 18.79 -11.78
CA GLU A 159 10.60 20.13 -11.63
C GLU A 159 9.07 20.09 -11.76
N SER A 160 8.52 19.02 -12.36
CA SER A 160 7.09 18.85 -12.56
C SER A 160 6.38 18.39 -11.28
N GLU A 161 5.57 19.27 -10.68
CA GLU A 161 4.68 18.88 -9.58
C GLU A 161 3.66 17.80 -9.97
N PRO A 162 3.01 17.86 -11.16
CA PRO A 162 2.16 16.78 -11.62
C PRO A 162 2.85 15.41 -11.58
N LEU A 163 4.11 15.34 -12.03
CA LEU A 163 4.85 14.08 -12.01
C LEU A 163 5.06 13.56 -10.59
N LYS A 164 5.35 14.44 -9.63
CA LYS A 164 5.48 14.10 -8.21
C LYS A 164 4.17 13.55 -7.64
N VAL A 165 3.04 14.21 -7.92
CA VAL A 165 1.71 13.75 -7.50
C VAL A 165 1.39 12.39 -8.11
N VAL A 166 1.53 12.23 -9.42
CA VAL A 166 1.25 10.96 -10.13
C VAL A 166 2.15 9.84 -9.63
N SER A 167 3.40 10.15 -9.28
CA SER A 167 4.32 9.16 -8.74
C SER A 167 3.95 8.71 -7.33
N GLY A 168 3.57 9.66 -6.46
CA GLY A 168 3.02 9.32 -5.14
C GLY A 168 1.75 8.48 -5.25
N LEU A 169 0.88 8.84 -6.19
CA LEU A 169 -0.34 8.10 -6.51
C LEU A 169 -0.05 6.67 -6.96
N ALA A 170 0.86 6.50 -7.93
CA ALA A 170 1.25 5.19 -8.44
C ALA A 170 1.85 4.31 -7.34
N PHE A 171 2.68 4.89 -6.46
CA PHE A 171 3.26 4.17 -5.33
C PHE A 171 2.18 3.59 -4.41
N THR A 172 1.22 4.42 -3.99
CA THR A 172 0.13 3.95 -3.13
C THR A 172 -0.79 2.96 -3.85
N SER A 173 -1.06 3.16 -5.14
CA SER A 173 -1.86 2.22 -5.93
C SER A 173 -1.22 0.83 -6.03
N VAL A 174 0.11 0.74 -6.17
CA VAL A 174 0.83 -0.54 -6.18
C VAL A 174 0.70 -1.23 -4.83
N ILE A 175 0.89 -0.50 -3.73
CA ILE A 175 0.74 -1.06 -2.37
C ILE A 175 -0.70 -1.55 -2.16
N ALA A 176 -1.69 -0.73 -2.51
CA ALA A 176 -3.10 -1.08 -2.39
C ALA A 176 -3.45 -2.33 -3.22
N ALA A 177 -2.93 -2.43 -4.45
CA ALA A 177 -3.11 -3.61 -5.29
C ALA A 177 -2.49 -4.86 -4.66
N MET A 178 -1.28 -4.78 -4.08
CA MET A 178 -0.66 -5.90 -3.39
C MET A 178 -1.52 -6.40 -2.22
N PHE A 179 -2.05 -5.49 -1.40
CA PHE A 179 -2.97 -5.86 -0.33
C PHE A 179 -4.27 -6.45 -0.88
N PHE A 180 -4.88 -5.84 -1.88
CA PHE A 180 -6.12 -6.33 -2.50
C PHE A 180 -5.96 -7.74 -3.06
N PHE A 181 -4.96 -7.98 -3.90
CA PHE A 181 -4.73 -9.29 -4.50
C PHE A 181 -4.28 -10.31 -3.45
N GLY A 182 -3.47 -9.91 -2.47
CA GLY A 182 -3.07 -10.77 -1.36
C GLY A 182 -4.28 -11.25 -0.55
N SER A 183 -5.18 -10.33 -0.21
CA SER A 183 -6.43 -10.65 0.49
C SER A 183 -7.38 -11.49 -0.37
N LEU A 184 -7.50 -11.19 -1.67
CA LEU A 184 -8.36 -11.95 -2.58
C LEU A 184 -7.88 -13.40 -2.76
N VAL A 185 -6.56 -13.59 -2.92
CA VAL A 185 -5.94 -14.92 -2.98
C VAL A 185 -6.10 -15.65 -1.65
N GLY A 186 -6.01 -14.94 -0.52
CA GLY A 186 -6.29 -15.50 0.82
C GLY A 186 -7.73 -16.01 0.94
N LEU A 187 -8.71 -15.19 0.54
CA LEU A 187 -10.12 -15.58 0.51
C LEU A 187 -10.38 -16.76 -0.43
N ALA A 188 -9.76 -16.77 -1.62
CA ALA A 188 -9.89 -17.87 -2.57
C ALA A 188 -9.18 -19.16 -2.11
N ARG A 189 -8.17 -19.06 -1.25
CA ARG A 189 -7.44 -20.20 -0.66
C ARG A 189 -8.05 -20.71 0.64
N ASN A 190 -9.16 -20.14 1.11
CA ASN A 190 -9.77 -20.58 2.35
C ASN A 190 -10.18 -22.06 2.24
N GLN A 191 -9.69 -22.85 3.20
CA GLN A 191 -9.90 -24.28 3.41
C GLN A 191 -11.38 -24.60 3.66
N GLU A 192 -12.24 -24.46 2.66
CA GLU A 192 -13.58 -25.05 2.68
C GLU A 192 -13.49 -26.58 2.54
N THR A 193 -12.42 -27.09 1.94
CA THR A 193 -12.25 -28.53 1.69
C THR A 193 -12.26 -29.41 2.93
N GLU A 194 -11.62 -29.01 4.05
CA GLU A 194 -11.58 -29.87 5.24
C GLU A 194 -12.92 -29.90 5.99
N LEU A 195 -13.59 -28.76 6.13
CA LEU A 195 -14.88 -28.67 6.80
C LEU A 195 -15.97 -29.38 5.96
N ASP A 196 -15.96 -29.15 4.65
CA ASP A 196 -16.90 -29.81 3.73
C ASP A 196 -16.65 -31.32 3.67
N GLN A 197 -15.39 -31.78 3.72
CA GLN A 197 -15.06 -33.20 3.84
C GLN A 197 -15.59 -33.81 5.14
N LYS A 198 -15.44 -33.13 6.28
CA LYS A 198 -15.96 -33.59 7.58
C LYS A 198 -17.48 -33.64 7.62
N ILE A 199 -18.13 -32.64 7.02
CA ILE A 199 -19.59 -32.62 6.88
C ILE A 199 -20.04 -33.81 6.01
N ALA A 200 -19.40 -34.02 4.86
CA ALA A 200 -19.72 -35.12 3.97
C ALA A 200 -19.48 -36.50 4.62
N SER A 201 -18.39 -36.67 5.38
CA SER A 201 -18.13 -37.93 6.08
C SER A 201 -19.19 -38.25 7.13
N ILE A 202 -19.62 -37.26 7.92
CA ILE A 202 -20.67 -37.46 8.94
C ILE A 202 -22.03 -37.71 8.27
N GLN A 203 -22.33 -37.03 7.16
CA GLN A 203 -23.55 -37.30 6.40
C GLN A 203 -23.60 -38.74 5.89
N ASN A 204 -22.49 -39.25 5.36
CA ASN A 204 -22.40 -40.66 4.93
C ASN A 204 -22.55 -41.64 6.11
N GLN A 205 -21.96 -41.32 7.29
CA GLN A 205 -22.11 -42.15 8.49
C GLN A 205 -23.56 -42.18 9.00
N LEU A 206 -24.22 -41.03 9.02
CA LEU A 206 -25.65 -40.94 9.37
C LEU A 206 -26.53 -41.75 8.41
N GLU A 207 -26.26 -41.71 7.10
CA GLU A 207 -26.97 -42.51 6.10
C GLU A 207 -26.74 -44.02 6.31
N GLU A 208 -25.51 -44.45 6.63
CA GLU A 208 -25.19 -45.84 6.94
C GLU A 208 -25.94 -46.32 8.20
N ILE A 209 -25.93 -45.51 9.26
CA ILE A 209 -26.63 -45.79 10.52
C ILE A 209 -28.15 -45.87 10.28
N GLU A 210 -28.71 -44.93 9.51
CA GLU A 210 -30.13 -44.93 9.16
C GLU A 210 -30.53 -46.19 8.36
N ASN A 211 -29.70 -46.62 7.40
CA ASN A 211 -29.92 -47.85 6.65
C ASN A 211 -29.93 -49.09 7.58
N GLN A 212 -28.99 -49.20 8.51
CA GLN A 212 -28.94 -50.30 9.49
C GLN A 212 -30.16 -50.34 10.43
N LEU A 213 -30.68 -49.16 10.81
CA LEU A 213 -31.88 -49.05 11.63
C LEU A 213 -33.14 -49.41 10.84
N ASN A 214 -33.23 -48.99 9.58
CA ASN A 214 -34.32 -49.35 8.68
C ASN A 214 -34.37 -50.86 8.42
N GLU A 215 -33.22 -51.52 8.23
CA GLU A 215 -33.13 -52.99 8.15
C GLU A 215 -33.66 -53.68 9.42
N SER A 216 -33.52 -53.01 10.58
CA SER A 216 -34.04 -53.44 11.88
C SER A 216 -35.49 -53.01 12.16
N ASN A 217 -36.19 -52.42 11.18
CA ASN A 217 -37.53 -51.82 11.32
C ASN A 217 -37.63 -50.74 12.43
N ILE A 218 -36.56 -49.99 12.68
CA ILE A 218 -36.54 -48.86 13.60
C ILE A 218 -36.53 -47.56 12.78
N PHE A 219 -37.59 -46.78 12.92
CA PHE A 219 -37.71 -45.49 12.26
C PHE A 219 -37.38 -44.37 13.24
N ILE A 220 -36.48 -43.48 12.84
CA ILE A 220 -35.98 -42.37 13.66
C ILE A 220 -36.29 -41.06 12.95
N THR A 221 -36.65 -40.02 13.70
CA THR A 221 -36.75 -38.64 13.19
C THR A 221 -35.36 -38.06 12.90
N GLU A 222 -35.30 -36.98 12.12
CA GLU A 222 -34.08 -36.17 11.94
C GLU A 222 -33.44 -35.69 13.27
N GLU A 223 -34.21 -35.56 14.36
CA GLU A 223 -33.70 -35.21 15.70
C GLU A 223 -33.14 -36.40 16.51
N GLY A 224 -33.14 -37.61 15.96
CA GLY A 224 -32.72 -38.81 16.68
C GLY A 224 -33.74 -39.34 17.71
N LYS A 225 -35.04 -39.07 17.51
CA LYS A 225 -36.14 -39.64 18.30
C LYS A 225 -36.72 -40.86 17.59
N VAL A 226 -36.89 -41.96 18.30
CA VAL A 226 -37.47 -43.19 17.76
C VAL A 226 -38.98 -43.02 17.62
N VAL A 227 -39.50 -43.19 16.40
CA VAL A 227 -40.92 -42.99 16.04
C VAL A 227 -41.67 -44.33 16.06
N SER A 228 -41.02 -45.40 15.60
CA SER A 228 -41.60 -46.73 15.51
C SER A 228 -40.49 -47.78 15.57
N GLY A 229 -40.72 -48.87 16.28
CA GLY A 229 -39.84 -50.02 16.38
C GLY A 229 -40.68 -51.24 16.76
N VAL A 230 -40.27 -52.44 16.36
CA VAL A 230 -41.01 -53.69 16.61
C VAL A 230 -41.30 -53.83 18.12
N GLN A 231 -42.53 -53.50 18.53
CA GLN A 231 -43.10 -54.06 19.75
C GLN A 231 -43.39 -55.52 19.43
N GLN A 232 -42.57 -56.43 19.94
CA GLN A 232 -43.08 -57.79 20.10
C GLN A 232 -44.30 -57.69 21.01
N ASN A 233 -45.43 -58.05 20.43
CA ASN A 233 -46.76 -58.14 21.00
C ASN A 233 -46.71 -59.02 22.26
N ASN A 234 -46.37 -58.42 23.40
CA ASN A 234 -46.76 -58.96 24.69
C ASN A 234 -48.02 -58.22 25.07
N ASN A 235 -49.12 -58.95 24.95
CA ASN A 235 -50.48 -58.50 25.24
C ASN A 235 -50.59 -57.69 26.54
N GLU A 236 -51.59 -56.81 26.54
CA GLU A 236 -52.12 -56.02 27.65
C GLU A 236 -51.47 -54.65 27.88
N ASN A 237 -51.87 -53.64 27.08
CA ASN A 237 -52.38 -52.36 27.59
C ASN A 237 -52.89 -51.47 26.45
N ILE A 238 -54.21 -51.21 26.45
CA ILE A 238 -54.97 -50.55 25.37
C ILE A 238 -55.13 -49.03 25.58
N PHE A 239 -54.58 -48.43 26.64
CA PHE A 239 -54.72 -46.98 26.86
C PHE A 239 -53.41 -46.32 27.32
N GLY A 240 -52.86 -45.44 26.47
CA GLY A 240 -52.04 -44.30 26.91
C GLY A 240 -50.59 -44.27 26.44
N ASN A 241 -50.32 -43.44 25.42
CA ASN A 241 -49.01 -42.87 25.05
C ASN A 241 -47.85 -43.84 24.79
N VAL A 242 -47.81 -44.37 23.56
CA VAL A 242 -46.59 -44.93 22.97
C VAL A 242 -45.68 -43.79 22.51
N VAL A 243 -44.85 -43.28 23.43
CA VAL A 243 -43.57 -42.64 23.08
C VAL A 243 -42.51 -43.29 23.95
N GLY A 244 -41.99 -44.41 23.47
CA GLY A 244 -41.04 -45.22 24.23
C GLY A 244 -41.00 -46.67 23.74
N ALA A 245 -40.76 -46.90 22.44
CA ALA A 245 -40.36 -48.22 21.98
C ALA A 245 -39.06 -48.59 22.73
N THR A 246 -39.15 -49.53 23.66
CA THR A 246 -38.00 -49.94 24.46
C THR A 246 -37.15 -50.84 23.59
N ILE A 247 -36.07 -50.30 23.03
CA ILE A 247 -35.06 -51.06 22.29
C ILE A 247 -34.45 -52.10 23.25
N GLN A 248 -34.61 -53.38 22.94
CA GLN A 248 -34.21 -54.47 23.84
C GLN A 248 -32.74 -54.89 23.67
N SER A 249 -32.13 -54.70 22.50
CA SER A 249 -30.71 -54.98 22.29
C SER A 249 -29.84 -53.78 22.65
N GLN A 250 -28.71 -54.04 23.30
CA GLN A 250 -27.73 -53.02 23.65
C GLN A 250 -27.15 -52.38 22.38
N ASP A 251 -26.86 -53.19 21.36
CA ASP A 251 -26.28 -52.74 20.09
C ASP A 251 -27.15 -51.68 19.39
N LEU A 252 -28.48 -51.85 19.39
CA LEU A 252 -29.39 -50.87 18.77
C LEU A 252 -29.52 -49.59 19.60
N ARG A 253 -29.36 -49.66 20.94
CA ARG A 253 -29.31 -48.45 21.78
C ARG A 253 -28.06 -47.64 21.49
N ASP A 254 -26.93 -48.33 21.39
CA ASP A 254 -25.64 -47.71 21.09
C ASP A 254 -25.67 -47.06 19.70
N LEU A 255 -26.33 -47.69 18.71
CA LEU A 255 -26.51 -47.14 17.37
C LEU A 255 -27.39 -45.88 17.34
N VAL A 256 -28.49 -45.87 18.10
CA VAL A 256 -29.36 -44.69 18.25
C VAL A 256 -28.64 -43.55 18.99
N GLU A 257 -27.81 -43.88 19.98
CA GLU A 257 -26.98 -42.89 20.68
C GLU A 257 -25.89 -42.32 19.76
N GLN A 258 -25.25 -43.16 18.95
CA GLN A 258 -24.31 -42.73 17.92
C GLN A 258 -24.97 -41.80 16.91
N PHE A 259 -26.15 -42.16 16.37
CA PHE A 259 -26.92 -41.31 15.47
C PHE A 259 -27.15 -39.92 16.07
N ARG A 260 -27.66 -39.86 17.31
CA ARG A 260 -27.93 -38.59 18.00
C ARG A 260 -26.66 -37.75 18.19
N ASN A 261 -25.54 -38.37 18.51
CA ASN A 261 -24.27 -37.67 18.69
C ASN A 261 -23.76 -37.10 17.36
N GLU A 262 -23.84 -37.88 16.27
CA GLU A 262 -23.46 -37.44 14.93
C GLU A 262 -24.38 -36.33 14.38
N THR A 263 -25.70 -36.40 14.60
CA THR A 263 -26.63 -35.32 14.24
C THR A 263 -26.28 -34.00 14.93
N ARG A 264 -25.96 -34.05 16.23
CA ARG A 264 -25.53 -32.85 16.99
C ARG A 264 -24.20 -32.31 16.46
N GLN A 265 -23.28 -33.20 16.12
CA GLN A 265 -22.00 -32.80 15.53
C GLN A 265 -22.21 -32.14 14.17
N LEU A 266 -23.05 -32.71 13.30
CA LEU A 266 -23.39 -32.14 12.00
C LEU A 266 -23.99 -30.73 12.13
N ALA A 267 -24.96 -30.55 13.03
CA ALA A 267 -25.58 -29.25 13.29
C ALA A 267 -24.55 -28.20 13.73
N SER A 268 -23.60 -28.59 14.60
CA SER A 268 -22.52 -27.69 15.03
C SER A 268 -21.58 -27.30 13.89
N LEU A 269 -21.23 -28.24 13.00
CA LEU A 269 -20.36 -27.98 11.85
C LEU A 269 -21.04 -27.11 10.80
N GLN A 270 -22.34 -27.30 10.57
CA GLN A 270 -23.14 -26.45 9.69
C GLN A 270 -23.21 -25.02 10.22
N ALA A 271 -23.42 -24.82 11.52
CA ALA A 271 -23.38 -23.48 12.13
C ALA A 271 -22.01 -22.79 11.94
N ILE A 272 -20.91 -23.52 12.14
CA ILE A 272 -19.55 -23.02 11.88
C ILE A 272 -19.37 -22.65 10.40
N ARG A 273 -19.88 -23.47 9.47
CA ARG A 273 -19.83 -23.19 8.03
C ARG A 273 -20.56 -21.90 7.69
N THR A 274 -21.79 -21.73 8.18
CA THR A 274 -22.60 -20.52 7.94
C THR A 274 -21.91 -19.27 8.48
N GLN A 275 -21.35 -19.35 9.69
CA GLN A 275 -20.60 -18.23 10.27
C GLN A 275 -19.36 -17.88 9.43
N LYS A 276 -18.56 -18.87 9.03
CA LYS A 276 -17.38 -18.66 8.19
C LYS A 276 -17.73 -18.07 6.82
N GLN A 277 -18.85 -18.49 6.24
CA GLN A 277 -19.36 -17.94 4.99
C GLN A 277 -19.77 -16.47 5.14
N GLN A 278 -20.44 -16.13 6.25
CA GLN A 278 -20.81 -14.74 6.56
C GLN A 278 -19.57 -13.85 6.77
N ASP A 279 -18.57 -14.34 7.49
CA ASP A 279 -17.30 -13.63 7.70
C ASP A 279 -16.57 -13.38 6.38
N ASN A 280 -16.53 -14.38 5.48
CA ASN A 280 -15.94 -14.24 4.15
C ASN A 280 -16.67 -13.19 3.31
N SER A 281 -18.01 -13.18 3.34
CA SER A 281 -18.82 -12.16 2.65
C SER A 281 -18.57 -10.76 3.20
N LEU A 282 -18.45 -10.61 4.53
CA LEU A 282 -18.11 -9.34 5.16
C LEU A 282 -16.71 -8.86 4.74
N LEU A 283 -15.71 -9.74 4.78
CA LEU A 283 -14.34 -9.42 4.36
C LEU A 283 -14.29 -9.01 2.90
N PHE A 284 -14.98 -9.74 2.01
CA PHE A 284 -15.10 -9.38 0.61
C PHE A 284 -15.69 -7.97 0.44
N LEU A 285 -16.76 -7.66 1.17
CA LEU A 285 -17.42 -6.36 1.12
C LEU A 285 -16.53 -5.23 1.64
N ILE A 286 -15.77 -5.46 2.72
CA ILE A 286 -14.77 -4.50 3.23
C ILE A 286 -13.70 -4.24 2.18
N ILE A 287 -13.16 -5.29 1.56
CA ILE A 287 -12.16 -5.18 0.49
C ILE A 287 -12.72 -4.39 -0.69
N LEU A 288 -13.96 -4.66 -1.09
CA LEU A 288 -14.64 -3.96 -2.17
C LEU A 288 -14.80 -2.46 -1.85
N VAL A 289 -15.26 -2.12 -0.64
CA VAL A 289 -15.43 -0.74 -0.17
C VAL A 289 -14.11 0.01 -0.12
N VAL A 290 -13.06 -0.59 0.45
CA VAL A 290 -11.72 0.01 0.56
C VAL A 290 -11.15 0.28 -0.83
N SER A 291 -11.23 -0.69 -1.74
CA SER A 291 -10.77 -0.53 -3.13
C SER A 291 -11.54 0.55 -3.86
N SER A 292 -12.85 0.58 -3.70
CA SER A 292 -13.71 1.56 -4.37
C SER A 292 -13.47 2.99 -3.86
N GLY A 293 -13.33 3.18 -2.54
CA GLY A 293 -12.96 4.46 -1.95
C GLY A 293 -11.56 4.93 -2.35
N THR A 294 -10.61 3.99 -2.46
CA THR A 294 -9.27 4.28 -3.00
C THR A 294 -9.37 4.78 -4.44
N LEU A 295 -10.12 4.06 -5.30
CA LEU A 295 -10.27 4.40 -6.71
C LEU A 295 -10.96 5.74 -6.93
N GLY A 296 -12.01 6.03 -6.16
CA GLY A 296 -12.69 7.33 -6.17
C GLY A 296 -11.71 8.48 -5.88
N SER A 297 -10.87 8.32 -4.86
CA SER A 297 -9.86 9.32 -4.51
C SER A 297 -8.77 9.47 -5.59
N VAL A 298 -8.32 8.36 -6.18
CA VAL A 298 -7.36 8.37 -7.30
C VAL A 298 -7.90 9.21 -8.46
N ILE A 299 -9.14 8.94 -8.89
CA ILE A 299 -9.76 9.67 -10.00
C ILE A 299 -9.95 11.16 -9.65
N SER A 300 -10.31 11.48 -8.41
CA SER A 300 -10.43 12.86 -7.93
C SER A 300 -9.12 13.64 -8.05
N ILE A 301 -7.97 13.00 -7.81
CA ILE A 301 -6.65 13.62 -8.00
C ILE A 301 -6.32 13.78 -9.48
N LEU A 302 -6.55 12.74 -10.28
CA LEU A 302 -6.23 12.76 -11.72
C LEU A 302 -6.97 13.87 -12.45
N ILE A 303 -8.24 14.12 -12.13
CA ILE A 303 -9.01 15.22 -12.71
C ILE A 303 -8.43 16.59 -12.34
N ARG A 304 -7.81 16.71 -11.17
CA ARG A 304 -7.22 17.96 -10.66
C ARG A 304 -5.73 18.08 -10.93
N ILE A 305 -5.15 17.20 -11.75
CA ILE A 305 -3.69 17.14 -11.90
C ILE A 305 -3.11 18.43 -12.49
N SER A 306 -3.85 19.08 -13.40
CA SER A 306 -3.48 20.36 -14.02
C SER A 306 -3.48 21.53 -13.04
N ASP A 307 -4.20 21.43 -11.91
CA ASP A 307 -4.18 22.48 -10.88
C ASP A 307 -2.86 22.49 -10.11
N PHE A 308 -2.10 21.40 -10.13
CA PHE A 308 -0.77 21.32 -9.52
C PHE A 308 0.32 21.96 -10.38
N GLU A 309 0.09 22.19 -11.68
CA GLU A 309 1.05 22.95 -12.50
C GLU A 309 1.15 24.42 -12.09
N LYS A 310 0.11 24.94 -11.44
CA LYS A 310 0.01 26.36 -11.06
C LYS A 310 0.49 26.64 -9.65
N ARG A 311 0.86 25.61 -8.89
CA ARG A 311 1.33 25.76 -7.52
C ARG A 311 2.84 25.67 -7.56
N ASP A 312 3.50 26.67 -7.00
CA ASP A 312 4.92 26.56 -6.66
C ASP A 312 4.98 26.07 -5.21
N SER A 313 5.08 24.76 -5.03
CA SER A 313 5.30 24.15 -3.73
C SER A 313 6.75 24.38 -3.32
N SER A 314 6.97 25.09 -2.21
CA SER A 314 8.32 25.32 -1.69
C SER A 314 9.03 24.02 -1.27
N ASP A 315 8.26 22.95 -0.98
CA ASP A 315 8.77 21.63 -0.62
C ASP A 315 8.38 20.57 -1.67
N PRO A 316 9.36 19.94 -2.36
CA PRO A 316 9.14 18.86 -3.32
C PRO A 316 8.42 17.63 -2.76
N LEU A 317 8.40 17.40 -1.45
CA LEU A 317 7.74 16.25 -0.84
C LEU A 317 6.22 16.42 -0.75
N VAL A 318 5.74 17.67 -0.63
CA VAL A 318 4.30 17.94 -0.43
C VAL A 318 3.45 17.40 -1.58
N PRO A 319 3.79 17.59 -2.87
CA PRO A 319 3.04 16.99 -3.97
C PRO A 319 3.08 15.45 -3.96
N ILE A 320 4.23 14.84 -3.64
CA ILE A 320 4.38 13.38 -3.55
C ILE A 320 3.45 12.82 -2.48
N PHE A 321 3.50 13.38 -1.27
CA PHE A 321 2.65 12.97 -0.16
C PHE A 321 1.17 13.26 -0.41
N THR A 322 0.86 14.35 -1.12
CA THR A 322 -0.52 14.62 -1.53
C THR A 322 -1.06 13.53 -2.46
N GLY A 323 -0.26 13.09 -3.44
CA GLY A 323 -0.61 11.97 -4.30
C GLY A 323 -0.71 10.65 -3.55
N ALA A 324 0.17 10.43 -2.56
CA ALA A 324 0.26 9.16 -1.84
C ALA A 324 -0.81 8.98 -0.75
N PHE A 325 -1.09 10.01 0.06
CA PHE A 325 -1.99 9.89 1.22
C PHE A 325 -3.46 10.08 0.88
N LYS A 326 -3.78 10.85 -0.17
CA LYS A 326 -5.19 11.06 -0.54
C LYS A 326 -5.95 9.75 -0.82
N PRO A 327 -5.41 8.77 -1.57
CA PRO A 327 -6.07 7.47 -1.74
C PRO A 327 -6.35 6.74 -0.42
N ILE A 328 -5.42 6.83 0.56
CA ILE A 328 -5.57 6.25 1.90
C ILE A 328 -6.68 6.94 2.68
N ILE A 329 -6.79 8.27 2.55
CA ILE A 329 -7.86 9.06 3.17
C ILE A 329 -9.21 8.67 2.54
N GLY A 330 -9.27 8.55 1.20
CA GLY A 330 -10.48 8.16 0.49
C GLY A 330 -10.99 6.76 0.87
N SER A 331 -10.08 5.79 1.01
CA SER A 331 -10.44 4.44 1.46
C SER A 331 -10.92 4.42 2.92
N SER A 332 -10.27 5.18 3.80
CA SER A 332 -10.64 5.31 5.21
C SER A 332 -12.04 5.92 5.37
N PHE A 333 -12.38 6.96 4.59
CA PHE A 333 -13.72 7.53 4.61
C PHE A 333 -14.76 6.57 4.05
N GLY A 334 -14.46 5.84 2.97
CA GLY A 334 -15.36 4.80 2.46
C GLY A 334 -15.67 3.73 3.51
N LEU A 335 -14.63 3.25 4.22
CA LEU A 335 -14.78 2.27 5.29
C LEU A 335 -15.57 2.81 6.49
N LEU A 336 -15.32 4.06 6.88
CA LEU A 336 -16.05 4.73 7.96
C LEU A 336 -17.54 4.80 7.62
N VAL A 337 -17.89 5.26 6.42
CA VAL A 337 -19.29 5.38 5.98
C VAL A 337 -19.96 4.00 5.99
N PHE A 338 -19.27 2.98 5.45
CA PHE A 338 -19.76 1.60 5.52
C PHE A 338 -20.06 1.13 6.96
N ALA A 339 -19.18 1.44 7.92
CA ALA A 339 -19.40 1.11 9.32
C ALA A 339 -20.59 1.87 9.94
N LEU A 340 -20.78 3.15 9.59
CA LEU A 340 -21.92 3.96 10.05
C LEU A 340 -23.26 3.42 9.55
N PHE A 341 -23.29 2.84 8.34
CA PHE A 341 -24.47 2.17 7.82
C PHE A 341 -24.76 0.85 8.54
N ASN A 342 -23.75 -0.03 8.68
CA ASN A 342 -23.96 -1.33 9.31
C ASN A 342 -24.21 -1.25 10.82
N SER A 343 -23.79 -0.18 11.48
CA SER A 343 -24.11 0.09 12.89
C SER A 343 -25.52 0.64 13.09
N GLY A 344 -26.24 0.98 12.02
CA GLY A 344 -27.58 1.58 12.09
C GLY A 344 -27.59 3.06 12.49
N ILE A 345 -26.43 3.68 12.72
CA ILE A 345 -26.32 5.12 13.02
C ILE A 345 -26.88 5.95 11.86
N ILE A 346 -26.63 5.51 10.63
CA ILE A 346 -27.25 6.07 9.42
C ILE A 346 -28.17 5.01 8.83
N SER A 347 -29.48 5.23 8.93
CA SER A 347 -30.49 4.38 8.28
C SER A 347 -30.99 5.07 7.01
N LEU A 348 -30.71 4.49 5.84
CA LEU A 348 -31.37 4.88 4.59
C LEU A 348 -32.52 3.93 4.31
N GLN A 349 -33.68 4.46 3.95
CA GLN A 349 -34.85 3.66 3.54
C GLN A 349 -34.66 2.96 2.16
N LEU A 350 -33.51 3.15 1.51
CA LEU A 350 -33.22 2.72 0.14
C LEU A 350 -32.28 1.51 0.05
N LEU A 351 -32.01 0.79 1.15
CA LEU A 351 -31.23 -0.44 1.03
C LEU A 351 -32.02 -1.46 0.19
N PRO A 352 -31.45 -1.99 -0.92
CA PRO A 352 -32.09 -3.05 -1.68
C PRO A 352 -32.17 -4.30 -0.79
N SER A 353 -33.34 -4.58 -0.23
CA SER A 353 -33.49 -5.53 0.89
C SER A 353 -33.43 -7.01 0.47
N GLU A 354 -33.39 -7.33 -0.82
CA GLU A 354 -33.52 -8.73 -1.28
C GLU A 354 -32.39 -9.23 -2.20
N ASN A 355 -31.44 -8.39 -2.60
CA ASN A 355 -30.35 -8.83 -3.49
C ASN A 355 -28.97 -8.49 -2.89
N THR A 356 -28.26 -9.52 -2.43
CA THR A 356 -26.88 -9.45 -1.91
C THR A 356 -25.96 -8.68 -2.84
N ARG A 357 -26.12 -8.89 -4.16
CA ARG A 357 -25.31 -8.23 -5.18
C ARG A 357 -25.65 -6.74 -5.33
N GLY A 358 -26.92 -6.37 -5.11
CA GLY A 358 -27.36 -4.97 -5.10
C GLY A 358 -26.73 -4.20 -3.94
N GLN A 359 -26.65 -4.82 -2.76
CA GLN A 359 -26.01 -4.24 -1.58
C GLN A 359 -24.49 -4.04 -1.78
N GLU A 360 -23.81 -5.01 -2.38
CA GLU A 360 -22.38 -4.91 -2.72
C GLU A 360 -22.09 -3.72 -3.64
N PHE A 361 -22.84 -3.59 -4.74
CA PHE A 361 -22.66 -2.47 -5.67
C PHE A 361 -23.08 -1.13 -5.07
N PHE A 362 -24.09 -1.12 -4.20
CA PHE A 362 -24.49 0.07 -3.47
C PHE A 362 -23.35 0.59 -2.58
N PHE A 363 -22.78 -0.26 -1.71
CA PHE A 363 -21.68 0.16 -0.85
C PHE A 363 -20.41 0.48 -1.64
N SER A 364 -20.13 -0.25 -2.71
CA SER A 364 -19.02 0.05 -3.61
C SER A 364 -19.17 1.43 -4.25
N SER A 365 -20.32 1.73 -4.87
CA SER A 365 -20.57 3.03 -5.49
C SER A 365 -20.60 4.17 -4.47
N LEU A 366 -21.17 3.94 -3.29
CA LEU A 366 -21.16 4.93 -2.21
C LEU A 366 -19.73 5.22 -1.74
N ALA A 367 -18.93 4.19 -1.48
CA ALA A 367 -17.53 4.34 -1.08
C ALA A 367 -16.71 5.06 -2.15
N PHE A 368 -16.95 4.77 -3.43
CA PHE A 368 -16.35 5.49 -4.56
C PHE A 368 -16.64 6.99 -4.47
N VAL A 369 -17.92 7.36 -4.35
CA VAL A 369 -18.35 8.77 -4.34
C VAL A 369 -17.79 9.50 -3.11
N ILE A 370 -17.73 8.83 -1.96
CA ILE A 370 -17.12 9.35 -0.73
C ILE A 370 -15.62 9.56 -0.91
N GLY A 371 -14.90 8.60 -1.48
CA GLY A 371 -13.47 8.72 -1.78
C GLY A 371 -13.19 9.80 -2.83
N PHE A 372 -14.09 9.96 -3.81
CA PHE A 372 -14.01 10.99 -4.84
C PHE A 372 -14.23 12.40 -4.28
N SER A 373 -15.17 12.55 -3.34
CA SER A 373 -15.57 13.83 -2.77
C SER A 373 -15.26 13.91 -1.27
N GLU A 374 -14.07 14.41 -0.94
CA GLU A 374 -13.68 14.69 0.45
C GLU A 374 -14.67 15.64 1.16
N ARG A 375 -15.27 16.58 0.42
CA ARG A 375 -16.30 17.48 0.97
C ARG A 375 -17.54 16.70 1.41
N LEU A 376 -17.99 15.76 0.60
CA LEU A 376 -19.13 14.90 0.96
C LEU A 376 -18.82 14.07 2.21
N ALA A 377 -17.61 13.51 2.30
CA ALA A 377 -17.18 12.76 3.49
C ALA A 377 -17.27 13.62 4.76
N LYS A 378 -16.78 14.86 4.71
CA LYS A 378 -16.86 15.82 5.82
C LYS A 378 -18.30 16.16 6.20
N ASP A 379 -19.17 16.36 5.22
CA ASP A 379 -20.58 16.64 5.46
C ASP A 379 -21.31 15.45 6.11
N VAL A 380 -20.99 14.21 5.71
CA VAL A 380 -21.53 12.99 6.34
C VAL A 380 -21.07 12.89 7.79
N ILE A 381 -19.78 13.08 8.07
CA ILE A 381 -19.23 13.05 9.44
C ILE A 381 -19.91 14.10 10.33
N LYS A 382 -20.07 15.33 9.83
CA LYS A 382 -20.73 16.41 10.57
C LYS A 382 -22.19 16.05 10.92
N ARG A 383 -22.93 15.43 9.99
CA ARG A 383 -24.29 14.95 10.26
C ARG A 383 -24.30 13.82 11.29
N THR A 384 -23.36 12.89 11.20
CA THR A 384 -23.21 11.81 12.19
C THR A 384 -22.92 12.37 13.57
N GLU A 385 -22.05 13.38 13.69
CA GLU A 385 -21.76 14.06 14.95
C GLU A 385 -23.02 14.69 15.54
N SER A 386 -23.84 15.38 14.74
CA SER A 386 -25.11 15.93 15.22
C SER A 386 -26.09 14.85 15.69
N THR A 387 -26.19 13.72 15.00
CA THR A 387 -27.05 12.60 15.40
C THR A 387 -26.56 11.96 16.71
N LEU A 388 -25.26 11.75 16.87
CA LEU A 388 -24.69 11.12 18.06
C LEU A 388 -24.75 12.02 19.30
N LEU A 389 -24.54 13.32 19.13
CA LEU A 389 -24.56 14.29 20.22
C LEU A 389 -25.97 14.81 20.53
N GLY A 390 -26.98 14.45 19.75
CA GLY A 390 -28.36 14.92 19.93
C GLY A 390 -28.54 16.43 19.68
N TYR A 391 -27.61 17.06 18.95
CA TYR A 391 -27.81 18.43 18.49
C TYR A 391 -28.76 18.38 17.29
N ASP A 392 -30.07 18.41 17.57
CA ASP A 392 -31.04 18.79 16.56
C ASP A 392 -30.68 20.20 16.09
N SER A 393 -30.03 20.28 14.93
CA SER A 393 -29.95 21.52 14.19
C SER A 393 -31.37 21.85 13.71
N SER A 394 -32.19 22.37 14.61
CA SER A 394 -33.28 23.26 14.22
C SER A 394 -32.61 24.33 13.35
N PRO A 395 -33.04 24.51 12.09
CA PRO A 395 -32.52 25.59 11.29
C PRO A 395 -32.90 26.88 12.04
N SER A 396 -31.91 27.54 12.62
CA SER A 396 -32.03 28.91 13.06
C SER A 396 -32.56 29.70 11.88
N SER A 397 -33.79 30.16 12.04
CA SER A 397 -34.54 31.00 11.13
C SER A 397 -33.92 32.38 11.14
N GLU A 398 -32.70 32.49 10.61
CA GLU A 398 -31.93 33.73 10.56
C GLU A 398 -31.23 33.84 9.20
N GLN A 399 -31.97 33.57 8.13
CA GLN A 399 -31.63 33.94 6.76
C GLN A 399 -32.89 34.01 5.89
N GLN A 400 -33.89 34.77 6.34
CA GLN A 400 -35.02 35.15 5.49
C GLN A 400 -35.65 36.49 5.90
N VAL A 401 -34.84 37.50 6.26
CA VAL A 401 -35.29 38.90 6.38
C VAL A 401 -34.18 39.84 5.92
N THR A 402 -33.69 39.70 4.69
CA THR A 402 -32.87 40.76 4.06
C THR A 402 -32.89 40.70 2.53
N HIS A 403 -34.06 40.51 1.92
CA HIS A 403 -34.21 40.75 0.47
C HIS A 403 -35.66 41.04 0.06
N SER A 404 -36.32 41.96 0.78
CA SER A 404 -37.65 42.47 0.39
C SER A 404 -37.92 43.93 0.78
N GLN A 405 -36.87 44.74 0.97
CA GLN A 405 -37.00 46.19 1.16
C GLN A 405 -35.98 46.93 0.29
N GLU A 406 -36.12 46.81 -1.03
CA GLU A 406 -35.46 47.71 -1.99
C GLU A 406 -36.26 47.78 -3.30
N VAL A 407 -37.60 47.90 -3.23
CA VAL A 407 -38.43 48.15 -4.43
C VAL A 407 -39.69 48.98 -4.08
N ILE A 408 -39.61 50.02 -3.23
CA ILE A 408 -40.66 51.07 -3.17
C ILE A 408 -40.03 52.41 -2.72
N GLU A 409 -39.11 52.99 -3.50
CA GLU A 409 -38.80 54.43 -3.37
C GLU A 409 -38.15 55.01 -4.64
N VAL A 410 -38.75 54.79 -5.82
CA VAL A 410 -38.44 55.58 -7.03
C VAL A 410 -39.71 55.79 -7.84
N GLN A 411 -40.70 56.50 -7.29
CA GLN A 411 -41.82 57.04 -8.07
C GLN A 411 -42.61 58.12 -7.31
N SER A 412 -41.95 59.21 -6.91
CA SER A 412 -42.68 60.41 -6.48
C SER A 412 -41.98 61.75 -6.77
N ASP A 413 -41.06 61.82 -7.74
CA ASP A 413 -40.48 63.10 -8.18
C ASP A 413 -40.39 63.17 -9.71
N LYS A 414 -41.55 63.38 -10.34
CA LYS A 414 -41.65 63.94 -11.70
C LYS A 414 -43.08 64.43 -11.99
N LYS A 415 -43.50 65.47 -11.27
CA LYS A 415 -44.58 66.39 -11.68
C LYS A 415 -44.46 67.69 -10.88
N ASN A 416 -43.56 68.56 -11.30
CA ASN A 416 -43.62 70.03 -11.19
C ASN A 416 -42.31 70.64 -11.71
N ASN A 417 -42.23 70.78 -13.04
CA ASN A 417 -41.70 71.94 -13.76
C ASN A 417 -41.80 71.70 -15.27
#